data_AF-A0A1C5FML0-F1
#
_entry.id   AF-A0A1C5FML0-F1
#
_cell.length_a   1.000
_cell.length_b   1.000
_cell.length_c   1.000
_cell.angle_alpha   90.00
_cell.angle_beta   90.00
_cell.angle_gamma   90.00
#
_symmetry.space_group_name_H-M   'P 1'
#
loop_
_entity.id
_entity.type
_entity.pdbx_description
1 polymer ?
#
loop_
_entity_poly.entity_id
_entity_poly.type
_entity_poly.pdbx_seq_one_letter_code
_entity_poly.pdbx_strand_id
1 'polypeptide(L)'
;MTPPSFAARIHLLVTFVLVTGAMVGGACLGLLLGGRAAAVTAGGAAGLGAGTGSFLARRQVTAFFQPGPGPRTDGYAEGIADAVFVSIATYQAAVFPLIAGGVSEEERDARRTVAYRVTAFDGLPRAVRVSAAEALEAVDQGRDAERAGAAMRALSLTVYDHRHAR
;
A
#
# COMPACT_ATOMS: atom_id res chain seq x y z
N MET A 1 -6.32 11.38 28.20
CA MET A 1 -5.68 11.13 26.91
C MET A 1 -5.42 9.64 26.79
N THR A 2 -6.15 8.93 25.92
CA THR A 2 -5.89 7.52 25.64
C THR A 2 -4.60 7.38 24.82
N PRO A 3 -3.69 6.44 25.15
CA PRO A 3 -2.46 6.26 24.40
C PRO A 3 -2.77 5.89 22.94
N PRO A 4 -1.97 6.36 21.96
CA PRO A 4 -2.17 6.02 20.56
C PRO A 4 -2.02 4.51 20.37
N SER A 5 -2.87 3.92 19.53
CA SER A 5 -2.82 2.50 19.18
C SER A 5 -1.46 2.12 18.57
N PHE A 6 -1.10 0.84 18.64
CA PHE A 6 0.16 0.34 18.09
C PHE A 6 0.34 0.67 16.60
N ALA A 7 -0.72 0.55 15.81
CA ALA A 7 -0.74 0.94 14.40
C ALA A 7 -0.49 2.44 14.21
N ALA A 8 -1.07 3.30 15.05
CA ALA A 8 -0.83 4.74 15.00
C ALA A 8 0.63 5.09 15.35
N ARG A 9 1.24 4.35 16.28
CA ARG A 9 2.66 4.50 16.64
C ARG A 9 3.59 4.09 15.50
N ILE A 10 3.36 2.94 14.86
CA ILE A 10 4.16 2.50 13.70
C ILE A 10 4.06 3.52 12.58
N HIS A 11 2.86 4.01 12.28
CA HIS A 11 2.70 4.96 11.19
C HIS A 11 3.40 6.30 11.46
N LEU A 12 3.35 6.79 12.70
CA LEU A 12 4.11 7.96 13.13
C LEU A 12 5.62 7.75 13.01
N LEU A 13 6.12 6.57 13.37
CA LEU A 13 7.54 6.23 13.21
C LEU A 13 7.95 6.22 11.74
N VAL A 14 7.17 5.62 10.86
CA VAL A 14 7.44 5.59 9.40
C VAL A 14 7.44 7.00 8.82
N THR A 15 6.44 7.82 9.14
CA THR A 15 6.38 9.22 8.69
C THR A 15 7.56 10.02 9.24
N PHE A 16 7.91 9.84 10.51
CA PHE A 16 9.05 10.51 11.13
C PHE A 16 10.37 10.15 10.41
N VAL A 17 10.61 8.87 10.14
CA VAL A 17 11.81 8.39 9.43
C VAL A 17 11.87 8.95 8.01
N LEU A 18 10.75 8.95 7.27
CA LEU A 18 10.69 9.50 5.91
C LEU A 18 10.98 11.01 5.89
N VAL A 19 10.37 11.77 6.79
CA VAL A 19 10.55 13.23 6.87
C VAL A 19 11.97 13.58 7.28
N THR A 20 12.50 12.94 8.31
CA THR A 20 13.88 13.18 8.78
C THR A 20 14.89 12.74 7.73
N GLY A 21 14.70 11.59 7.09
CA GLY A 21 15.55 11.11 5.99
C GLY A 21 15.55 12.06 4.81
N ALA A 22 14.38 12.54 4.36
CA ALA A 22 14.27 13.52 3.28
C ALA A 22 14.93 14.86 3.65
N MET A 23 14.73 15.33 4.87
CA MET A 23 15.33 16.58 5.36
C MET A 23 16.85 16.51 5.42
N VAL A 24 17.41 15.42 5.96
CA VAL A 24 18.87 15.19 6.02
C VAL A 24 19.44 15.01 4.62
N GLY A 25 18.81 14.20 3.77
CA GLY A 25 19.24 14.01 2.39
C GLY A 25 19.24 15.31 1.59
N GLY A 26 18.17 16.10 1.69
CA GLY A 26 18.07 17.42 1.07
C GLY A 26 19.11 18.39 1.59
N ALA A 27 19.36 18.41 2.90
CA ALA A 27 20.38 19.26 3.50
C ALA A 27 21.80 18.90 3.05
N CYS A 28 22.14 17.61 3.01
CA CYS A 28 23.43 17.14 2.49
C CYS A 28 23.62 17.52 1.02
N LEU A 29 22.59 17.32 0.19
CA LEU A 29 22.64 17.64 -1.24
C LEU A 29 22.78 19.15 -1.49
N GLY A 30 22.03 19.96 -0.73
CA GLY A 30 22.15 21.43 -0.77
C GLY A 30 23.52 21.91 -0.30
N LEU A 31 24.12 21.26 0.71
CA LEU A 31 25.47 21.58 1.18
C LEU A 31 26.51 21.35 0.08
N LEU A 32 26.40 20.24 -0.65
CA LEU A 32 27.31 19.87 -1.75
C LEU A 32 27.20 20.81 -2.94
N LEU A 33 26.00 21.33 -3.25
CA LEU A 33 25.74 22.11 -4.47
C LEU A 33 25.86 23.64 -4.29
N GLY A 34 25.68 24.16 -3.08
CA GLY A 34 25.61 25.62 -2.87
C GLY A 34 25.90 26.09 -1.46
N GLY A 35 26.45 25.23 -0.60
CA GLY A 35 26.82 25.58 0.77
C GLY A 35 25.63 25.70 1.73
N ARG A 36 25.83 26.40 2.84
CA ARG A 36 24.91 26.36 4.01
C ARG A 36 23.51 26.90 3.70
N ALA A 37 23.40 27.94 2.87
CA ALA A 37 22.10 28.51 2.50
C ALA A 37 21.28 27.52 1.64
N ALA A 38 21.92 26.88 0.66
CA ALA A 38 21.28 25.85 -0.17
C ALA A 38 20.92 24.59 0.63
N ALA A 39 21.71 24.22 1.65
CA ALA A 39 21.37 23.13 2.56
C ALA A 39 20.07 23.39 3.34
N VAL A 40 19.89 24.60 3.86
CA VAL A 40 18.67 24.96 4.61
C VAL A 40 17.45 24.96 3.70
N THR A 41 17.55 25.53 2.50
CA THR A 41 16.42 25.58 1.56
C THR A 41 16.05 24.20 1.03
N ALA A 42 17.04 23.39 0.61
CA ALA A 42 16.81 22.06 0.08
C ALA A 42 16.30 21.08 1.16
N GLY A 43 16.90 21.10 2.36
CA GLY A 43 16.45 20.30 3.48
C GLY A 43 15.04 20.68 3.94
N GLY A 44 14.74 21.99 4.02
CA GLY A 44 13.41 22.49 4.37
C GLY A 44 12.35 22.10 3.33
N ALA A 45 12.63 22.27 2.05
CA ALA A 45 11.72 21.88 0.97
C ALA A 45 11.48 20.36 0.94
N ALA A 46 12.52 19.55 1.09
CA ALA A 46 12.41 18.10 1.11
C ALA A 46 11.62 17.59 2.33
N GLY A 47 11.89 18.15 3.52
CA GLY A 47 11.15 17.82 4.74
C GLY A 47 9.67 18.18 4.66
N LEU A 48 9.35 19.38 4.13
CA LEU A 48 7.97 19.81 3.90
C LEU A 48 7.25 18.95 2.85
N GLY A 49 7.93 18.61 1.76
CA GLY A 49 7.40 17.72 0.73
C GLY A 49 7.08 16.34 1.28
N ALA A 50 8.03 15.73 2.00
CA ALA A 50 7.84 14.43 2.64
C ALA A 50 6.71 14.45 3.69
N GLY A 51 6.64 15.51 4.50
CA GLY A 51 5.60 15.67 5.52
C GLY A 51 4.21 15.81 4.91
N THR A 52 4.08 16.67 3.91
CA THR A 52 2.81 16.88 3.18
C THR A 52 2.38 15.61 2.45
N GLY A 53 3.33 14.93 1.79
CA GLY A 53 3.08 13.65 1.12
C GLY A 53 2.59 12.57 2.09
N SER A 54 3.26 12.41 3.24
CA SER A 54 2.82 11.48 4.29
C SER A 54 1.42 11.81 4.83
N PHE A 55 1.11 13.09 5.02
CA PHE A 55 -0.20 13.51 5.51
C PHE A 55 -1.31 13.22 4.50
N LEU A 56 -1.08 13.51 3.21
CA LEU A 56 -2.05 13.22 2.14
C LEU A 56 -2.23 11.72 1.94
N ALA A 57 -1.16 10.93 1.95
CA ALA A 57 -1.22 9.47 1.89
C ALA A 57 -2.03 8.90 3.06
N ARG A 58 -1.80 9.41 4.28
CA ARG A 58 -2.60 9.02 5.46
C ARG A 58 -4.07 9.35 5.28
N ARG A 59 -4.40 10.57 4.80
CA ARG A 59 -5.78 10.99 4.56
C ARG A 59 -6.47 10.13 3.51
N GLN A 60 -5.75 9.75 2.45
CA GLN A 60 -6.24 8.86 1.39
C GLN A 60 -6.47 7.44 1.91
N VAL A 61 -5.56 6.88 2.71
CA VAL A 61 -5.72 5.55 3.31
C VAL A 61 -6.87 5.53 4.32
N THR A 62 -7.05 6.58 5.13
CA THR A 62 -8.21 6.64 6.03
C THR A 62 -9.52 6.84 5.26
N ALA A 63 -9.51 7.64 4.20
CA ALA A 63 -10.67 7.83 3.33
C ALA A 63 -10.99 6.57 2.51
N PHE A 64 -10.01 5.73 2.22
CA PHE A 64 -10.22 4.41 1.60
C PHE A 64 -11.10 3.50 2.48
N PHE A 65 -11.00 3.61 3.80
CA PHE A 65 -11.87 2.90 4.74
C PHE A 65 -13.23 3.59 4.98
N GLN A 66 -13.45 4.78 4.42
CA GLN A 66 -14.73 5.49 4.50
C GLN A 66 -15.50 5.38 3.17
N PRO A 67 -16.76 4.93 3.18
CA PRO A 67 -17.60 4.95 1.99
C PRO A 67 -17.85 6.40 1.55
N GLY A 68 -17.53 6.74 0.30
CA GLY A 68 -17.72 8.09 -0.23
C GLY A 68 -18.00 8.12 -1.75
N PRO A 69 -18.97 8.91 -2.23
CA PRO A 69 -19.35 8.99 -3.63
C PRO A 69 -18.61 10.16 -4.30
N GLY A 70 -17.59 9.89 -5.10
CA GLY A 70 -16.91 10.93 -5.87
C GLY A 70 -16.22 10.36 -7.11
N PRO A 71 -16.26 11.08 -8.25
CA PRO A 71 -15.56 10.67 -9.46
C PRO A 71 -14.05 10.77 -9.20
N ARG A 72 -13.37 9.65 -9.38
CA ARG A 72 -11.95 9.48 -9.04
C ARG A 72 -11.13 9.53 -10.32
N THR A 73 -10.07 10.32 -10.31
CA THR A 73 -9.13 10.51 -11.43
C THR A 73 -8.43 9.20 -11.80
N ASP A 74 -8.01 9.02 -13.05
CA ASP A 74 -7.50 7.74 -13.56
C ASP A 74 -6.31 7.18 -12.75
N GLY A 75 -5.42 8.04 -12.25
CA GLY A 75 -4.30 7.62 -11.38
C GLY A 75 -4.74 7.06 -10.02
N TYR A 76 -5.95 7.41 -9.55
CA TYR A 76 -6.54 6.83 -8.35
C TYR A 76 -7.00 5.38 -8.60
N ALA A 77 -7.60 5.09 -9.75
CA ALA A 77 -8.02 3.72 -10.09
C ALA A 77 -6.81 2.78 -10.19
N GLU A 78 -5.70 3.27 -10.75
CA GLU A 78 -4.44 2.53 -10.85
C GLU A 78 -3.82 2.24 -9.48
N GLY A 79 -3.75 3.24 -8.60
CA GLY A 79 -3.25 3.05 -7.23
C GLY A 79 -4.10 2.06 -6.41
N ILE A 80 -5.41 2.01 -6.66
CA ILE A 80 -6.30 1.05 -6.01
C ILE A 80 -6.08 -0.37 -6.56
N ALA A 81 -5.85 -0.53 -7.86
CA ALA A 81 -5.52 -1.82 -8.45
C ALA A 81 -4.22 -2.41 -7.88
N ASP A 82 -3.18 -1.58 -7.71
CA ASP A 82 -1.93 -1.97 -7.04
C ASP A 82 -2.17 -2.35 -5.57
N ALA A 83 -3.01 -1.59 -4.85
CA ALA A 83 -3.36 -1.88 -3.46
C ALA A 83 -4.12 -3.22 -3.31
N VAL A 84 -4.99 -3.59 -4.26
CA VAL A 84 -5.64 -4.90 -4.29
C VAL A 84 -4.60 -6.01 -4.43
N PHE A 85 -3.71 -5.90 -5.42
CA PHE A 85 -2.68 -6.91 -5.66
C PHE A 85 -1.80 -7.13 -4.42
N VAL A 86 -1.31 -6.06 -3.80
CA VAL A 86 -0.48 -6.13 -2.59
C VAL A 86 -1.25 -6.73 -1.41
N SER A 87 -2.53 -6.36 -1.23
CA SER A 87 -3.35 -6.88 -0.13
C SER A 87 -3.60 -8.38 -0.28
N ILE A 88 -3.86 -8.87 -1.50
CA ILE A 88 -4.04 -10.31 -1.74
C ILE A 88 -2.70 -11.06 -1.63
N ALA A 89 -1.58 -10.47 -2.09
CA ALA A 89 -0.25 -11.06 -1.93
C ALA A 89 0.15 -11.23 -0.46
N THR A 90 -0.15 -10.23 0.38
CA THR A 90 0.12 -10.33 1.82
C THR A 90 -0.76 -11.37 2.53
N TYR A 91 -1.99 -11.55 2.06
CA TYR A 91 -2.86 -12.65 2.51
C TYR A 91 -2.33 -14.01 2.04
N GLN A 92 -1.93 -14.14 0.77
CA GLN A 92 -1.31 -15.36 0.24
C GLN A 92 -0.09 -15.77 1.08
N ALA A 93 0.79 -14.83 1.42
CA ALA A 93 1.96 -15.10 2.26
C ALA A 93 1.60 -15.57 3.69
N ALA A 94 0.39 -15.28 4.17
CA ALA A 94 -0.13 -15.78 5.44
C ALA A 94 -0.80 -17.16 5.35
N VAL A 95 -1.33 -17.50 4.18
CA VAL A 95 -1.91 -18.83 3.91
C VAL A 95 -0.82 -19.85 3.54
N PHE A 96 0.17 -19.42 2.76
CA PHE A 96 1.31 -20.22 2.31
C PHE A 96 2.63 -19.67 2.88
N PRO A 97 2.85 -19.73 4.20
CA PRO A 97 4.06 -19.18 4.80
C PRO A 97 5.29 -20.02 4.45
N LEU A 98 6.44 -19.36 4.28
CA LEU A 98 7.73 -20.03 4.05
C LEU A 98 8.17 -20.90 5.24
N ILE A 99 7.72 -20.54 6.44
CA ILE A 99 8.03 -21.25 7.69
C ILE A 99 6.71 -21.69 8.33
N ALA A 100 6.59 -22.98 8.64
CA ALA A 100 5.42 -23.52 9.33
C ALA A 100 5.24 -22.84 10.70
N GLY A 101 4.02 -22.35 10.98
CA GLY A 101 3.72 -21.58 12.19
C GLY A 101 4.30 -20.15 12.20
N GLY A 102 4.90 -19.68 11.11
CA GLY A 102 5.46 -18.33 11.00
C GLY A 102 4.42 -17.20 10.96
N VAL A 103 3.12 -17.54 10.87
CA VAL A 103 2.00 -16.61 10.89
C VAL A 103 0.90 -17.21 11.77
N SER A 104 0.38 -16.43 12.73
CA SER A 104 -0.71 -16.89 13.61
C SER A 104 -2.06 -16.92 12.88
N GLU A 105 -3.04 -17.61 13.46
CA GLU A 105 -4.40 -17.63 12.90
C GLU A 105 -5.04 -16.24 12.92
N GLU A 106 -4.83 -15.46 13.99
CA GLU A 106 -5.32 -14.09 14.11
C GLU A 106 -4.70 -13.18 13.05
N GLU A 107 -3.40 -13.33 12.80
CA GLU A 107 -2.72 -12.56 11.76
C GLU A 107 -3.22 -12.94 10.35
N ARG A 108 -3.46 -14.23 10.11
CA ARG A 108 -4.05 -14.70 8.85
C ARG A 108 -5.45 -14.12 8.64
N ASP A 109 -6.30 -14.14 9.66
CA ASP A 109 -7.67 -13.60 9.58
C ASP A 109 -7.68 -12.07 9.41
N ALA A 110 -6.78 -11.36 10.08
CA ALA A 110 -6.61 -9.93 9.88
C ALA A 110 -6.22 -9.59 8.42
N ARG A 111 -5.27 -10.33 7.85
CA ARG A 111 -4.84 -10.15 6.45
C ARG A 111 -5.94 -10.54 5.47
N ARG A 112 -6.69 -11.61 5.75
CA ARG A 112 -7.89 -12.01 4.99
C ARG A 112 -8.91 -10.87 4.94
N THR A 113 -9.25 -10.31 6.10
CA THR A 113 -10.21 -9.22 6.23
C THR A 113 -9.80 -7.98 5.42
N VAL A 114 -8.53 -7.61 5.48
CA VAL A 114 -8.00 -6.48 4.69
C VAL A 114 -8.10 -6.76 3.20
N ALA A 115 -7.69 -7.96 2.75
CA ALA A 115 -7.75 -8.33 1.33
C ALA A 115 -9.19 -8.26 0.80
N TYR A 116 -10.17 -8.89 1.46
CA TYR A 116 -11.57 -8.80 1.05
C TYR A 116 -12.12 -7.38 1.04
N ARG A 117 -11.81 -6.57 2.05
CA ARG A 117 -12.28 -5.18 2.13
C ARG A 117 -11.74 -4.34 0.98
N VAL A 118 -10.47 -4.53 0.63
CA VAL A 118 -9.82 -3.78 -0.45
C VAL A 118 -10.37 -4.18 -1.82
N THR A 119 -10.64 -5.47 -2.03
CA THR A 119 -11.21 -5.99 -3.28
C THR A 119 -12.67 -5.64 -3.48
N ALA A 120 -13.41 -5.37 -2.40
CA ALA A 120 -14.80 -4.92 -2.44
C ALA A 120 -14.97 -3.46 -2.89
N PHE A 121 -13.90 -2.79 -3.30
CA PHE A 121 -13.98 -1.40 -3.75
C PHE A 121 -14.70 -1.26 -5.11
N ASP A 122 -15.83 -0.56 -5.11
CA ASP A 122 -16.70 -0.43 -6.30
C ASP A 122 -16.04 0.28 -7.49
N GLY A 123 -15.08 1.16 -7.24
CA GLY A 123 -14.38 1.92 -8.28
C GLY A 123 -13.27 1.13 -9.00
N LEU A 124 -13.12 -0.17 -8.73
CA LEU A 124 -12.16 -1.01 -9.43
C LEU A 124 -12.61 -1.29 -10.88
N PRO A 125 -11.67 -1.29 -11.84
CA PRO A 125 -11.95 -1.77 -13.20
C PRO A 125 -12.48 -3.19 -13.16
N ARG A 126 -13.46 -3.50 -14.03
CA ARG A 126 -14.12 -4.81 -14.04
C ARG A 126 -13.13 -5.98 -14.18
N ALA A 127 -12.13 -5.85 -15.05
CA ALA A 127 -11.11 -6.88 -15.25
C ALA A 127 -10.33 -7.16 -13.96
N VAL A 128 -9.90 -6.10 -13.26
CA VAL A 128 -9.19 -6.21 -11.97
C VAL A 128 -10.09 -6.85 -10.91
N ARG A 129 -11.38 -6.49 -10.83
CA ARG A 129 -12.31 -7.11 -9.86
C ARG A 129 -12.47 -8.62 -10.08
N VAL A 130 -12.65 -9.05 -11.32
CA VAL A 130 -12.84 -10.47 -11.65
C VAL A 130 -11.57 -11.25 -11.32
N SER A 131 -10.41 -10.77 -11.80
CA SER A 131 -9.14 -11.44 -11.54
C SER A 131 -8.78 -11.46 -10.05
N ALA A 132 -9.11 -10.39 -9.31
CA ALA A 132 -8.87 -10.34 -7.87
C ALA A 132 -9.79 -11.29 -7.08
N ALA A 133 -11.04 -11.49 -7.52
CA ALA A 133 -11.93 -12.48 -6.93
C ALA A 133 -11.42 -13.91 -7.13
N GLU A 134 -10.94 -14.24 -8.34
CA GLU A 134 -10.33 -15.53 -8.65
C GLU A 134 -9.07 -15.78 -7.81
N ALA A 135 -8.22 -14.76 -7.67
CA ALA A 135 -7.03 -14.84 -6.83
C ALA A 135 -7.37 -15.05 -5.35
N LEU A 136 -8.35 -14.30 -4.82
CA LEU A 136 -8.85 -14.49 -3.45
C LEU A 136 -9.40 -15.89 -3.25
N GLU A 137 -10.20 -16.40 -4.17
CA GLU A 137 -10.76 -17.76 -4.08
C GLU A 137 -9.64 -18.81 -4.05
N ALA A 138 -8.67 -18.71 -4.95
CA ALA A 138 -7.55 -19.65 -5.02
C ALA A 138 -6.69 -19.61 -3.73
N VAL A 139 -6.47 -18.42 -3.16
CA VAL A 139 -5.75 -18.27 -1.90
C VAL A 139 -6.58 -18.78 -0.72
N ASP A 140 -7.87 -18.46 -0.63
CA ASP A 140 -8.75 -18.83 0.50
C ASP A 140 -8.96 -20.35 0.58
N GLN A 141 -8.96 -21.04 -0.56
CA GLN A 141 -8.98 -22.50 -0.60
C GLN A 141 -7.78 -23.13 0.11
N GLY A 142 -6.62 -22.47 0.15
CA GLY A 142 -5.46 -22.80 0.99
C GLY A 142 -4.80 -24.16 0.76
N ARG A 143 -5.23 -24.93 -0.26
CA ARG A 143 -4.77 -26.31 -0.51
C ARG A 143 -3.78 -26.43 -1.66
N ASP A 144 -3.76 -25.47 -2.57
CA ASP A 144 -3.01 -25.54 -3.83
C ASP A 144 -2.20 -24.26 -4.04
N ALA A 145 -0.93 -24.31 -3.66
CA ALA A 145 -0.01 -23.18 -3.78
C ALA A 145 0.31 -22.84 -5.24
N GLU A 146 0.26 -23.82 -6.14
CA GLU A 146 0.53 -23.60 -7.57
C GLU A 146 -0.63 -22.85 -8.22
N ARG A 147 -1.86 -23.29 -7.96
CA ARG A 147 -3.08 -22.60 -8.39
C ARG A 147 -3.18 -21.19 -7.82
N ALA A 148 -2.89 -21.01 -6.52
CA ALA A 148 -2.84 -19.68 -5.91
C ALA A 148 -1.78 -18.80 -6.58
N GLY A 149 -0.59 -19.33 -6.86
CA GLY A 149 0.46 -18.63 -7.58
C GLY A 149 0.09 -18.26 -9.02
N ALA A 150 -0.60 -19.15 -9.73
CA ALA A 150 -1.08 -18.89 -11.08
C ALA A 150 -2.13 -17.76 -11.12
N ALA A 151 -3.12 -17.80 -10.22
CA ALA A 151 -4.15 -16.77 -10.11
C ALA A 151 -3.54 -15.41 -9.73
N MET A 152 -2.54 -15.40 -8.84
CA MET A 152 -1.82 -14.18 -8.47
C MET A 152 -0.97 -13.60 -9.59
N ARG A 153 -0.36 -14.45 -10.44
CA ARG A 153 0.28 -14.00 -11.68
C ARG A 153 -0.72 -13.38 -12.64
N ALA A 154 -1.87 -14.01 -12.86
CA ALA A 154 -2.93 -13.47 -13.70
C ALA A 154 -3.44 -12.09 -13.19
N LEU A 155 -3.59 -11.94 -11.88
CA LEU A 155 -3.92 -10.65 -11.26
C LEU A 155 -2.84 -9.60 -11.50
N SER A 156 -1.56 -9.94 -11.33
CA SER A 156 -0.46 -9.00 -11.58
C SER A 156 -0.42 -8.50 -13.02
N LEU A 157 -0.68 -9.39 -13.99
CA LEU A 157 -0.76 -9.03 -15.40
C LEU A 157 -1.97 -8.13 -15.67
N THR A 158 -3.12 -8.46 -15.10
CA THR A 158 -4.34 -7.64 -15.24
C THR A 158 -4.15 -6.22 -14.69
N VAL A 159 -3.47 -6.08 -13.54
CA VAL A 159 -3.13 -4.77 -12.96
C VAL A 159 -2.13 -4.03 -13.84
N TYR A 160 -1.10 -4.73 -14.35
CA TYR A 160 -0.11 -4.16 -15.26
C TYR A 160 -0.74 -3.66 -16.57
N ASP A 161 -1.59 -4.45 -17.20
CA ASP A 161 -2.29 -4.11 -18.43
C ASP A 161 -3.21 -2.92 -18.21
N HIS A 162 -3.91 -2.85 -17.08
CA HIS A 162 -4.73 -1.69 -16.74
C HIS A 162 -3.92 -0.39 -16.63
N ARG A 163 -2.69 -0.46 -16.10
CA ARG A 163 -1.76 0.68 -16.06
C ARG A 163 -1.32 1.13 -17.46
N HIS A 164 -1.17 0.20 -18.40
CA HIS A 164 -0.59 0.43 -19.73
C HIS A 164 -1.60 0.58 -20.87
N ALA A 165 -2.90 0.34 -20.63
CA ALA A 165 -3.97 0.48 -21.64
C ALA A 165 -4.31 1.95 -21.99
N ARG A 166 -3.34 2.86 -21.95
CA ARG A 166 -3.48 4.28 -22.30
C ARG A 166 -2.94 4.57 -23.70
#